data_AF-A0A7J6C0B1-F1
#
_entry.id   AF-A0A7J6C0B1-F1
#
_cell.length_a   1.000
_cell.length_b   1.000
_cell.length_c   1.000
_cell.angle_alpha   90.00
_cell.angle_beta   90.00
_cell.angle_gamma   90.00
#
_symmetry.space_group_name_H-M   'P 1'
#
loop_
_entity.id
_entity.type
_entity.pdbx_description
1 polymer ?
#
loop_
_entity_poly.entity_id
_entity_poly.type
_entity_poly.pdbx_seq_one_letter_code
_entity_poly.pdbx_strand_id
1 'polypeptide(L)'
;MWLISLTAKQAFSPSLLSRYPYETLFRSQHYALLDNGCREFLFLSDFFMVAGNSALDLFNSIMGKTLSMFLKNLSTYLSDCYDSIAVFLCIHIILRFRAITAKRNIPALDKYWEAVLELLWPRFELILEMNIQSIRNTDPQKLGVLDTRPHYITRRYAEFSSAVVSINQTFPNERTNTLLGQLQVEVENFVLKMAAEFPSRRDQLIFLINNYDMMLGVLMERAADDSKEVEGFQQLLLARTQEFIEEILSPPFGGMIAFVKESESLMEKGQLDKLKNDEARITQLVRGFSSSWKQSVEALSQDVMRSFTNFKNGTSIIQGALTQLIQYYHGFHKVLSQPTFRSLAVRSELINLHHLMVEVKKHKPNF
;
A
#
# COMPACT_ATOMS: atom_id res chain seq x y z
N MET A 1 18.74 -0.10 10.83
CA MET A 1 18.93 1.19 10.11
C MET A 1 17.61 1.80 9.62
N TRP A 2 16.58 1.01 9.26
CA TRP A 2 15.21 1.49 9.03
C TRP A 2 14.49 2.08 10.26
N LEU A 3 14.96 1.74 11.47
CA LEU A 3 14.28 2.07 12.73
C LEU A 3 14.42 3.54 13.16
N ILE A 4 15.29 4.35 12.54
CA ILE A 4 15.63 5.67 13.07
C ILE A 4 15.13 6.84 12.20
N SER A 5 15.08 6.73 10.86
CA SER A 5 14.94 7.96 10.04
C SER A 5 13.54 8.56 9.95
N LEU A 6 12.46 7.77 10.05
CA LEU A 6 11.08 8.30 9.95
C LEU A 6 10.53 8.80 11.31
N THR A 7 11.00 8.23 12.41
CA THR A 7 10.63 8.65 13.79
C THR A 7 11.55 9.73 14.36
N ALA A 8 12.76 9.92 13.83
CA ALA A 8 13.69 10.93 14.36
C ALA A 8 13.20 12.38 14.22
N LYS A 9 12.24 12.68 13.33
CA LYS A 9 11.60 14.00 13.28
C LYS A 9 10.50 14.21 14.35
N GLN A 10 10.05 13.15 15.06
CA GLN A 10 8.95 13.25 16.05
C GLN A 10 9.29 12.76 17.46
N ALA A 11 10.40 12.05 17.69
CA ALA A 11 10.68 11.43 19.00
C ALA A 11 11.95 11.90 19.72
N PHE A 12 12.72 12.84 19.17
CA PHE A 12 13.83 13.48 19.89
C PHE A 12 13.47 14.92 20.22
N SER A 13 13.55 15.25 21.52
CA SER A 13 13.56 16.61 22.04
C SER A 13 14.46 17.50 21.18
N PRO A 14 14.05 18.74 20.86
CA PRO A 14 14.78 19.61 19.95
C PRO A 14 16.08 20.04 20.61
N SER A 15 17.18 19.33 20.32
CA SER A 15 18.49 19.97 20.39
C SER A 15 18.45 21.15 19.42
N LEU A 16 18.91 22.32 19.88
CA LEU A 16 18.96 23.63 19.21
C LEU A 16 19.67 23.70 17.82
N LEU A 17 19.84 22.59 17.11
CA LEU A 17 20.63 22.42 15.89
C LEU A 17 19.82 21.87 14.71
N SER A 18 18.74 22.57 14.33
CA SER A 18 18.49 22.98 12.94
C SER A 18 17.11 23.64 12.85
N ARG A 19 17.06 24.98 12.83
CA ARG A 19 15.82 25.74 12.67
C ARG A 19 15.12 25.46 11.33
N TYR A 20 15.81 24.87 10.35
CA TYR A 20 15.31 24.60 9.00
C TYR A 20 15.83 23.26 8.46
N PRO A 21 15.00 22.49 7.73
CA PRO A 21 15.44 21.31 6.98
C PRO A 21 16.48 21.63 5.91
N TYR A 22 17.35 20.67 5.59
CA TYR A 22 18.47 20.86 4.66
C TYR A 22 18.00 21.30 3.27
N GLU A 23 16.97 20.66 2.72
CA GLU A 23 16.40 20.97 1.40
C GLU A 23 15.89 22.42 1.30
N THR A 24 15.48 23.01 2.43
CA THR A 24 15.07 24.42 2.49
C THR A 24 16.28 25.34 2.35
N LEU A 25 17.36 25.06 3.07
CA LEU A 25 18.62 25.81 2.98
C LEU A 25 19.26 25.63 1.60
N PHE A 26 19.30 24.39 1.12
CA PHE A 26 19.79 24.02 -0.20
C PHE A 26 19.08 24.80 -1.30
N ARG A 27 17.73 24.84 -1.28
CA ARG A 27 16.92 25.63 -2.21
C ARG A 27 17.30 27.10 -2.19
N SER A 28 17.40 27.70 -1.00
CA SER A 28 17.68 29.13 -0.85
C SER A 28 19.09 29.49 -1.36
N GLN A 29 20.10 28.70 -1.00
CA GLN A 29 21.48 28.91 -1.43
C GLN A 29 21.63 28.75 -2.94
N HIS A 30 21.05 27.69 -3.52
CA HIS A 30 21.14 27.44 -4.96
C HIS A 30 20.29 28.41 -5.78
N TYR A 31 19.19 28.95 -5.23
CA TYR A 31 18.43 30.01 -5.89
C TYR A 31 19.23 31.32 -5.96
N ALA A 32 19.93 31.69 -4.88
CA ALA A 32 20.84 32.84 -4.89
C ALA A 32 21.99 32.63 -5.88
N LEU A 33 22.55 31.42 -5.95
CA LEU A 33 23.58 31.07 -6.93
C LEU A 33 23.06 31.18 -8.38
N LEU A 34 21.84 30.69 -8.63
CA LEU A 34 21.17 30.79 -9.93
C LEU A 34 21.00 32.25 -10.37
N ASP A 35 20.41 33.09 -9.52
CA ASP A 35 20.12 34.49 -9.86
C ASP A 35 21.41 35.29 -10.10
N ASN A 36 22.37 35.18 -9.18
CA ASN A 36 23.66 35.86 -9.31
C ASN A 36 24.46 35.33 -10.49
N GLY A 37 24.55 34.01 -10.68
CA GLY A 37 25.28 33.43 -11.80
C GLY A 37 24.71 33.81 -13.17
N CYS A 38 23.37 33.93 -13.27
CA CYS A 38 22.73 34.43 -14.50
C CYS A 38 23.10 35.88 -14.79
N ARG A 39 22.98 36.76 -13.78
CA ARG A 39 23.28 38.19 -13.94
C ARG A 39 24.75 38.43 -14.24
N GLU A 40 25.63 37.73 -13.52
CA GLU A 40 27.08 37.84 -13.69
C GLU A 40 27.50 37.39 -15.08
N PHE A 41 26.97 36.27 -15.59
CA PHE A 41 27.31 35.81 -16.93
C PHE A 41 26.94 36.83 -18.02
N LEU A 42 25.73 37.41 -17.93
CA LEU A 42 25.29 38.45 -18.87
C LEU A 42 26.15 39.71 -18.75
N PHE A 43 26.39 40.18 -17.52
CA PHE A 43 27.25 41.33 -17.27
C PHE A 43 28.66 41.13 -17.83
N LEU A 44 29.29 39.98 -17.58
CA LEU A 44 30.64 39.68 -18.07
C LEU A 44 30.69 39.62 -19.59
N SER A 45 29.67 39.00 -20.21
CA SER A 45 29.57 38.90 -21.67
C SER A 45 29.45 40.29 -22.30
N ASP A 46 28.58 41.14 -21.76
CA ASP A 46 28.32 42.48 -22.28
C ASP A 46 29.48 43.44 -21.96
N PHE A 47 29.95 43.49 -20.72
CA PHE A 47 30.97 44.47 -20.30
C PHE A 47 32.33 44.21 -20.94
N PHE A 48 32.73 42.93 -21.06
CA PHE A 48 34.01 42.55 -21.66
C PHE A 48 33.90 42.19 -23.14
N MET A 49 32.70 42.27 -23.74
CA MET A 49 32.44 41.95 -25.15
C MET A 49 32.93 40.55 -25.54
N VAL A 50 32.71 39.57 -24.66
CA VAL A 50 33.09 38.17 -24.86
C VAL A 50 31.85 37.31 -25.11
N ALA A 51 31.99 36.28 -25.94
CA ALA A 51 30.91 35.35 -26.27
C ALA A 51 31.41 33.90 -26.35
N GLY A 52 30.48 32.95 -26.30
CA GLY A 52 30.77 31.52 -26.41
C GLY A 52 31.74 31.05 -25.33
N ASN A 53 32.76 30.29 -25.72
CA ASN A 53 33.73 29.70 -24.79
C ASN A 53 34.51 30.75 -23.99
N SER A 54 34.89 31.88 -24.59
CA SER A 54 35.63 32.93 -23.88
C SER A 54 34.83 33.54 -22.73
N ALA A 55 33.51 33.69 -22.90
CA ALA A 55 32.61 34.16 -21.84
C ALA A 55 32.48 33.11 -20.72
N LEU A 56 32.40 31.82 -21.07
CA LEU A 56 32.38 30.72 -20.10
C LEU A 56 33.69 30.63 -19.31
N ASP A 57 34.84 30.81 -19.95
CA ASP A 57 36.15 30.78 -19.29
C ASP A 57 36.30 31.95 -18.31
N LEU A 58 35.88 33.17 -18.73
CA LEU A 58 35.87 34.34 -17.85
C LEU A 58 34.94 34.13 -16.65
N PHE A 59 33.72 33.64 -16.88
CA PHE A 59 32.78 33.31 -15.81
C PHE A 59 33.37 32.28 -14.83
N ASN A 60 34.00 31.21 -15.35
CA ASN A 60 34.62 30.18 -14.52
C ASN A 60 35.82 30.70 -13.73
N SER A 61 36.58 31.66 -14.27
CA SER A 61 37.70 32.29 -13.54
C SER A 61 37.22 33.06 -12.30
N ILE A 62 35.99 33.59 -12.32
CA ILE A 62 35.38 34.36 -11.24
C ILE A 62 34.57 33.45 -10.30
N MET A 63 33.64 32.68 -10.84
CA MET A 63 32.66 31.89 -10.08
C MET A 63 33.13 30.47 -9.75
N GLY A 64 34.14 29.94 -10.44
CA GLY A 64 34.51 28.52 -10.36
C GLY A 64 34.90 28.04 -8.95
N LYS A 65 35.58 28.89 -8.16
CA LYS A 65 35.91 28.57 -6.76
C LYS A 65 34.66 28.47 -5.87
N THR A 66 33.69 29.36 -6.08
CA THR A 66 32.40 29.35 -5.38
C THR A 66 31.61 28.09 -5.74
N LEU A 67 31.53 27.75 -7.03
CA LEU A 67 30.85 26.53 -7.49
C LEU A 67 31.50 25.28 -6.88
N SER A 68 32.83 25.22 -6.86
CA SER A 68 33.58 24.11 -6.25
C SER A 68 33.33 23.98 -4.75
N MET A 69 33.22 25.10 -4.03
CA MET A 69 32.88 25.12 -2.60
C MET A 69 31.49 24.52 -2.34
N PHE A 70 30.49 24.86 -3.16
CA PHE A 70 29.15 24.31 -3.05
C PHE A 70 29.14 22.79 -3.32
N LEU A 71 29.84 22.33 -4.36
CA LEU A 71 29.96 20.89 -4.65
C LEU A 71 30.60 20.12 -3.49
N LYS A 72 31.67 20.67 -2.91
CA LYS A 72 32.35 20.06 -1.75
C LYS A 72 31.42 19.98 -0.53
N ASN A 73 30.67 21.04 -0.24
CA ASN A 73 29.71 21.06 0.86
C ASN A 73 28.59 20.01 0.64
N LEU A 74 28.04 19.94 -0.57
CA LEU A 74 27.02 18.96 -0.93
C LEU A 74 27.56 17.52 -0.78
N SER A 75 28.75 17.25 -1.31
CA SER A 75 29.40 15.94 -1.19
C SER A 75 29.61 15.54 0.28
N THR A 76 30.00 16.49 1.13
CA THR A 76 30.19 16.26 2.56
C THR A 76 28.85 15.90 3.24
N TYR A 77 27.79 16.65 2.97
CA TYR A 77 26.45 16.36 3.48
C TYR A 77 25.95 14.97 3.03
N LEU A 78 26.11 14.63 1.74
CA LEU A 78 25.60 13.38 1.19
C LEU A 78 26.33 12.14 1.72
N SER A 79 27.57 12.27 2.19
CA SER A 79 28.36 11.13 2.68
C SER A 79 27.65 10.33 3.80
N ASP A 80 26.91 11.03 4.67
CA ASP A 80 26.22 10.45 5.84
C ASP A 80 24.70 10.75 5.84
N CYS A 81 24.13 11.11 4.70
CA CYS A 81 22.69 11.43 4.60
C CYS A 81 21.86 10.18 4.25
N TYR A 82 20.90 9.80 5.09
CA TYR A 82 19.98 8.67 4.82
C TYR A 82 18.52 9.10 4.57
N ASP A 83 18.27 10.41 4.48
CA ASP A 83 16.95 10.95 4.15
C ASP A 83 16.75 11.01 2.63
N SER A 84 16.20 9.94 2.06
CA SER A 84 15.95 9.84 0.63
C SER A 84 14.96 10.88 0.11
N ILE A 85 13.97 11.30 0.92
CA ILE A 85 13.01 12.33 0.53
C ILE A 85 13.72 13.68 0.39
N ALA A 86 14.56 14.07 1.35
CA ALA A 86 15.31 15.31 1.28
C ALA A 86 16.25 15.35 0.06
N VAL A 87 16.97 14.24 -0.20
CA VAL A 87 17.83 14.12 -1.40
C VAL A 87 16.99 14.24 -2.68
N PHE A 88 15.84 13.58 -2.75
CA PHE A 88 14.97 13.63 -3.93
C PHE A 88 14.35 15.00 -4.17
N LEU A 89 13.99 15.72 -3.10
CA LEU A 89 13.58 17.12 -3.19
C LEU A 89 14.71 18.01 -3.75
N CYS A 90 15.96 17.80 -3.31
CA CYS A 90 17.12 18.52 -3.84
C CYS A 90 17.32 18.26 -5.34
N ILE A 91 17.16 17.01 -5.79
CA ILE A 91 17.19 16.65 -7.23
C ILE A 91 16.15 17.47 -8.00
N HIS A 92 14.89 17.44 -7.55
CA HIS A 92 13.80 18.15 -8.24
C HIS A 92 13.94 19.68 -8.18
N ILE A 93 14.61 20.24 -7.16
CA ILE A 93 14.97 21.66 -7.12
C ILE A 93 15.97 21.98 -8.24
N ILE A 94 17.02 21.18 -8.40
CA ILE A 94 18.07 21.40 -9.40
C ILE A 94 17.53 21.21 -10.81
N LEU A 95 16.66 20.21 -11.04
CA LEU A 95 15.96 20.05 -12.32
C LEU A 95 15.13 21.28 -12.69
N ARG A 96 14.44 21.90 -11.71
CA ARG A 96 13.73 23.18 -11.93
C ARG A 96 14.68 24.32 -12.26
N PHE A 97 15.80 24.45 -11.55
CA PHE A 97 16.78 25.51 -11.82
C PHE A 97 17.45 25.37 -13.18
N ARG A 98 17.76 24.14 -13.60
CA ARG A 98 18.24 23.84 -14.96
C ARG A 98 17.22 24.24 -16.03
N ALA A 99 15.93 23.95 -15.82
CA ALA A 99 14.89 24.38 -16.74
C ALA A 99 14.79 25.92 -16.84
N ILE A 100 15.03 26.64 -15.73
CA ILE A 100 15.07 28.11 -15.72
C ILE A 100 16.27 28.64 -16.51
N THR A 101 17.49 28.11 -16.32
CA THR A 101 18.67 28.58 -17.07
C THR A 101 18.54 28.29 -18.56
N ALA A 102 18.01 27.11 -18.92
CA ALA A 102 17.73 26.76 -20.30
C ALA A 102 16.73 27.73 -20.95
N LYS A 103 15.63 28.06 -20.27
CA LYS A 103 14.65 29.05 -20.76
C LYS A 103 15.25 30.45 -20.95
N ARG A 104 16.26 30.81 -20.14
CA ARG A 104 16.99 32.07 -20.24
C ARG A 104 18.12 32.06 -21.28
N ASN A 105 18.41 30.91 -21.90
CA ASN A 105 19.56 30.70 -22.78
C ASN A 105 20.91 31.06 -22.12
N ILE A 106 21.07 30.72 -20.83
CA ILE A 106 22.31 30.99 -20.07
C ILE A 106 23.05 29.66 -19.81
N PRO A 107 24.15 29.37 -20.54
CA PRO A 107 24.86 28.09 -20.43
C PRO A 107 25.87 28.01 -19.26
N ALA A 108 26.12 29.13 -18.56
CA ALA A 108 27.21 29.28 -17.59
C ALA A 108 27.21 28.28 -16.44
N LEU A 109 26.03 27.79 -16.04
CA LEU A 109 25.85 26.91 -14.89
C LEU A 109 25.52 25.46 -15.29
N ASP A 110 25.46 25.13 -16.58
CA ASP A 110 24.97 23.82 -17.03
C ASP A 110 25.83 22.67 -16.49
N LYS A 111 27.15 22.78 -16.61
CA LYS A 111 28.11 21.79 -16.06
C LYS A 111 27.99 21.66 -14.54
N TYR A 112 27.67 22.76 -13.85
CA TYR A 112 27.50 22.74 -12.40
C TYR A 112 26.23 21.99 -12.01
N TRP A 113 25.11 22.24 -12.70
CA TRP A 113 23.86 21.50 -12.44
C TRP A 113 24.01 20.01 -12.71
N GLU A 114 24.73 19.64 -13.77
CA GLU A 114 25.06 18.24 -14.08
C GLU A 114 25.88 17.60 -12.95
N ALA A 115 26.96 18.25 -12.52
CA ALA A 115 27.78 17.75 -11.41
C ALA A 115 26.99 17.60 -10.09
N VAL A 116 26.06 18.51 -9.79
CA VAL A 116 25.18 18.39 -8.61
C VAL A 116 24.26 17.18 -8.73
N LEU A 117 23.68 16.94 -9.90
CA LEU A 117 22.82 15.77 -10.14
C LEU A 117 23.60 14.46 -10.10
N GLU A 118 24.83 14.44 -10.62
CA GLU A 118 25.75 13.29 -10.54
C GLU A 118 26.14 12.93 -9.10
N LEU A 119 26.08 13.86 -8.16
CA LEU A 119 26.25 13.59 -6.73
C LEU A 119 24.96 13.07 -6.08
N LEU A 120 23.82 13.67 -6.43
CA LEU A 120 22.54 13.40 -5.77
C LEU A 120 21.91 12.06 -6.19
N TRP A 121 21.90 11.74 -7.48
CA TRP A 121 21.25 10.52 -7.99
C TRP A 121 21.83 9.24 -7.40
N PRO A 122 23.15 9.01 -7.42
CA PRO A 122 23.72 7.79 -6.84
C PRO A 122 23.43 7.67 -5.35
N ARG A 123 23.39 8.79 -4.61
CA ARG A 123 23.06 8.74 -3.18
C ARG A 123 21.60 8.39 -2.95
N PHE A 124 20.67 8.96 -3.72
CA PHE A 124 19.25 8.62 -3.64
C PHE A 124 19.03 7.13 -3.92
N GLU A 125 19.59 6.63 -5.03
CA GLU A 125 19.49 5.23 -5.43
C GLU A 125 20.04 4.29 -4.35
N LEU A 126 21.23 4.59 -3.82
CA LEU A 126 21.85 3.81 -2.75
C LEU A 126 20.93 3.71 -1.52
N ILE A 127 20.31 4.81 -1.08
CA ILE A 127 19.40 4.79 0.07
C ILE A 127 18.18 3.90 -0.21
N LEU A 128 17.59 3.98 -1.41
CA LEU A 128 16.46 3.14 -1.81
C LEU A 128 16.86 1.66 -1.85
N GLU A 129 18.00 1.33 -2.45
CA GLU A 129 18.54 -0.04 -2.48
C GLU A 129 18.77 -0.59 -1.08
N MET A 130 19.35 0.22 -0.17
CA MET A 130 19.50 -0.14 1.24
C MET A 130 18.15 -0.39 1.92
N ASN A 131 17.12 0.40 1.58
CA ASN A 131 15.78 0.22 2.13
C ASN A 131 15.13 -1.08 1.65
N ILE A 132 15.21 -1.36 0.34
CA ILE A 132 14.74 -2.61 -0.28
C ILE A 132 15.42 -3.81 0.42
N GLN A 133 16.74 -3.77 0.54
CA GLN A 133 17.52 -4.84 1.14
C GLN A 133 17.22 -5.01 2.64
N SER A 134 16.96 -3.92 3.36
CA SER A 134 16.56 -3.96 4.77
C SER A 134 15.23 -4.70 4.95
N ILE A 135 14.24 -4.46 4.09
CA ILE A 135 12.93 -5.12 4.17
C ILE A 135 13.06 -6.59 3.76
N ARG A 136 13.77 -6.88 2.67
CA ARG A 136 14.03 -8.25 2.19
C ARG A 136 14.60 -9.16 3.28
N ASN A 137 15.59 -8.66 4.01
CA ASN A 137 16.32 -9.40 5.04
C ASN A 137 15.70 -9.31 6.44
N THR A 138 14.51 -8.72 6.56
CA THR A 138 13.83 -8.63 7.85
C THR A 138 13.38 -10.02 8.31
N ASP A 139 13.71 -10.32 9.56
CA ASP A 139 13.29 -11.54 10.26
C ASP A 139 12.07 -11.20 11.14
N PRO A 140 10.88 -11.75 10.85
CA PRO A 140 9.66 -11.49 11.62
C PRO A 140 9.83 -11.67 13.13
N GLN A 141 10.63 -12.65 13.56
CA GLN A 141 10.80 -12.98 14.99
C GLN A 141 11.58 -11.91 15.76
N LYS A 142 12.35 -11.07 15.05
CA LYS A 142 13.11 -9.97 15.64
C LYS A 142 12.31 -8.67 15.78
N LEU A 143 11.06 -8.65 15.30
CA LEU A 143 10.20 -7.47 15.32
C LEU A 143 9.32 -7.35 16.56
N GLY A 144 9.50 -8.26 17.53
CA GLY A 144 8.78 -8.23 18.81
C GLY A 144 7.46 -8.99 18.76
N VAL A 145 6.54 -8.64 19.65
CA VAL A 145 5.24 -9.33 19.76
C VAL A 145 4.39 -8.98 18.55
N LEU A 146 3.94 -10.02 17.85
CA LEU A 146 3.07 -9.90 16.69
C LEU A 146 1.61 -9.81 17.14
N ASP A 147 0.90 -8.82 16.60
CA ASP A 147 -0.56 -8.73 16.67
C ASP A 147 -1.14 -8.56 15.26
N THR A 148 -2.46 -8.68 15.12
CA THR A 148 -3.12 -8.63 13.82
C THR A 148 -3.31 -7.21 13.27
N ARG A 149 -2.78 -6.17 13.93
CA ARG A 149 -2.92 -4.78 13.49
C ARG A 149 -1.93 -4.46 12.36
N PRO A 150 -2.14 -3.36 11.63
CA PRO A 150 -1.20 -2.94 10.59
C PRO A 150 0.20 -2.73 11.17
N HIS A 151 1.21 -3.33 10.56
CA HIS A 151 2.59 -3.22 11.02
C HIS A 151 3.15 -1.82 10.68
N TYR A 152 4.00 -1.24 11.53
CA TYR A 152 4.50 0.11 11.29
C TYR A 152 5.35 0.23 10.01
N ILE A 153 5.99 -0.86 9.56
CA ILE A 153 6.79 -0.89 8.33
C ILE A 153 5.92 -0.69 7.09
N THR A 154 4.73 -1.30 7.03
CA THR A 154 3.82 -1.16 5.88
C THR A 154 3.30 0.28 5.79
N ARG A 155 3.01 0.91 6.94
CA ARG A 155 2.59 2.33 6.97
C ARG A 155 3.70 3.25 6.48
N ARG A 156 4.92 3.06 6.98
CA ARG A 156 6.09 3.83 6.56
C ARG A 156 6.37 3.68 5.06
N TYR A 157 6.21 2.46 4.54
CA TYR A 157 6.30 2.22 3.11
C TYR A 157 5.26 3.04 2.34
N ALA A 158 3.99 2.96 2.71
CA ALA A 158 2.93 3.68 1.99
C ALA A 158 3.12 5.20 2.05
N GLU A 159 3.49 5.75 3.21
CA GLU A 159 3.79 7.19 3.36
C GLU A 159 4.99 7.61 2.51
N PHE A 160 6.04 6.77 2.46
CA PHE A 160 7.24 7.00 1.67
C PHE A 160 6.97 6.91 0.16
N SER A 161 6.34 5.83 -0.31
CA SER A 161 6.01 5.62 -1.73
C SER A 161 5.16 6.78 -2.26
N SER A 162 4.09 7.14 -1.55
CA SER A 162 3.23 8.29 -1.90
C SER A 162 4.03 9.59 -2.02
N ALA A 163 4.95 9.87 -1.10
CA ALA A 163 5.76 11.08 -1.15
C ALA A 163 6.70 11.10 -2.37
N VAL A 164 7.38 10.00 -2.67
CA VAL A 164 8.29 9.91 -3.83
C VAL A 164 7.50 10.00 -5.13
N VAL A 165 6.39 9.28 -5.26
CA VAL A 165 5.53 9.33 -6.45
C VAL A 165 5.03 10.75 -6.69
N SER A 166 4.53 11.43 -5.65
CA SER A 166 4.05 12.81 -5.74
C SER A 166 5.14 13.78 -6.22
N ILE A 167 6.38 13.65 -5.72
CA ILE A 167 7.50 14.49 -6.17
C ILE A 167 7.89 14.15 -7.62
N ASN A 168 7.92 12.87 -7.98
CA ASN A 168 8.37 12.37 -9.29
C ASN A 168 7.46 12.83 -10.45
N GLN A 169 6.20 13.19 -10.18
CA GLN A 169 5.25 13.70 -11.19
C GLN A 169 5.78 14.93 -11.96
N THR A 170 6.60 15.78 -11.32
CA THR A 170 7.10 17.00 -11.99
C THR A 170 8.17 16.70 -13.04
N PHE A 171 9.06 15.76 -12.74
CA PHE A 171 10.17 15.35 -13.61
C PHE A 171 10.32 13.84 -13.50
N PRO A 172 9.52 13.07 -14.27
CA PRO A 172 9.50 11.62 -14.14
C PRO A 172 10.87 10.99 -14.41
N ASN A 173 11.28 10.10 -13.51
CA ASN A 173 12.47 9.28 -13.67
C ASN A 173 12.12 7.78 -13.64
N GLU A 174 12.48 7.06 -14.71
CA GLU A 174 12.17 5.63 -14.86
C GLU A 174 12.88 4.75 -13.83
N ARG A 175 14.14 5.07 -13.50
CA ARG A 175 14.92 4.30 -12.53
C ARG A 175 14.34 4.41 -11.12
N THR A 176 13.85 5.59 -10.73
CA THR A 176 13.06 5.77 -9.51
C THR A 176 11.83 4.87 -9.51
N ASN A 177 11.08 4.81 -10.60
CA ASN A 177 9.90 3.94 -10.70
C ASN A 177 10.27 2.46 -10.59
N THR A 178 11.38 2.03 -11.20
CA THR A 178 11.90 0.66 -11.05
C THR A 178 12.25 0.32 -9.61
N LEU A 179 12.94 1.22 -8.90
CA LEU A 179 13.30 1.01 -7.48
C LEU A 179 12.06 0.97 -6.58
N LEU A 180 11.06 1.83 -6.83
CA LEU A 180 9.78 1.78 -6.12
C LEU A 180 9.03 0.46 -6.36
N GLY A 181 9.02 -0.04 -7.60
CA GLY A 181 8.42 -1.35 -7.90
C GLY A 181 9.15 -2.51 -7.19
N GLN A 182 10.48 -2.46 -7.09
CA GLN A 182 11.24 -3.45 -6.31
C GLN A 182 10.91 -3.36 -4.80
N LEU A 183 10.80 -2.13 -4.27
CA LEU A 183 10.42 -1.90 -2.88
C LEU A 183 9.02 -2.45 -2.58
N GLN A 184 8.05 -2.23 -3.49
CA GLN A 184 6.71 -2.78 -3.38
C GLN A 184 6.73 -4.30 -3.24
N VAL A 185 7.45 -5.00 -4.14
CA VAL A 185 7.55 -6.47 -4.13
C VAL A 185 8.14 -6.98 -2.80
N GLU A 186 9.18 -6.31 -2.28
CA GLU A 186 9.75 -6.71 -0.99
C GLU A 186 8.81 -6.46 0.19
N VAL A 187 7.98 -5.41 0.14
CA VAL A 187 6.96 -5.14 1.15
C VAL A 187 5.84 -6.18 1.09
N GLU A 188 5.36 -6.55 -0.10
CA GLU A 188 4.39 -7.63 -0.26
C GLU A 188 4.92 -8.95 0.32
N ASN A 189 6.17 -9.32 -0.01
CA ASN A 189 6.84 -10.49 0.54
C ASN A 189 6.99 -10.40 2.07
N PHE A 190 7.33 -9.23 2.59
CA PHE A 190 7.43 -8.99 4.02
C PHE A 190 6.09 -9.23 4.73
N VAL A 191 4.98 -8.69 4.21
CA VAL A 191 3.66 -8.89 4.81
C VAL A 191 3.27 -10.36 4.81
N LEU A 192 3.55 -11.10 3.73
CA LEU A 192 3.28 -12.54 3.67
C LEU A 192 4.13 -13.33 4.69
N LYS A 193 5.42 -13.00 4.84
CA LYS A 193 6.30 -13.61 5.86
C LYS A 193 5.77 -13.36 7.28
N MET A 194 5.38 -12.11 7.57
CA MET A 194 4.80 -11.74 8.86
C MET A 194 3.48 -12.47 9.12
N ALA A 195 2.63 -12.59 8.10
CA ALA A 195 1.39 -13.34 8.19
C ALA A 195 1.66 -14.81 8.53
N ALA A 196 2.68 -15.44 7.94
CA ALA A 196 2.98 -16.85 8.18
C ALA A 196 3.37 -17.20 9.63
N GLU A 197 3.77 -16.23 10.44
CA GLU A 197 4.07 -16.44 11.87
C GLU A 197 2.80 -16.64 12.71
N PHE A 198 1.61 -16.26 12.22
CA PHE A 198 0.37 -16.49 12.94
C PHE A 198 -0.08 -17.96 12.82
N PRO A 199 -0.46 -18.61 13.93
CA PRO A 199 -0.76 -20.04 13.95
C PRO A 199 -2.07 -20.39 13.24
N SER A 200 -3.06 -19.50 13.25
CA SER A 200 -4.38 -19.76 12.68
C SER A 200 -4.53 -19.06 11.33
N ARG A 201 -5.07 -19.75 10.31
CA ARG A 201 -5.31 -19.15 8.99
C ARG A 201 -6.15 -17.88 9.07
N ARG A 202 -7.13 -17.87 9.98
CA ARG A 202 -7.94 -16.72 10.32
C ARG A 202 -7.10 -15.50 10.71
N ASP A 203 -6.17 -15.63 11.65
CA ASP A 203 -5.32 -14.51 12.09
C ASP A 203 -4.36 -14.05 10.99
N GLN A 204 -3.84 -14.97 10.19
CA GLN A 204 -3.03 -14.64 9.01
C GLN A 204 -3.80 -13.73 8.06
N LEU A 205 -5.06 -14.06 7.78
CA LEU A 205 -5.93 -13.28 6.88
C LEU A 205 -6.31 -11.93 7.48
N ILE A 206 -6.61 -11.86 8.78
CA ILE A 206 -6.89 -10.58 9.47
C ILE A 206 -5.68 -9.65 9.35
N PHE A 207 -4.48 -10.15 9.64
CA PHE A 207 -3.25 -9.36 9.52
C PHE A 207 -3.03 -8.86 8.09
N LEU A 208 -3.20 -9.72 7.09
CA LEU A 208 -3.07 -9.35 5.67
C LEU A 208 -4.05 -8.24 5.28
N ILE A 209 -5.34 -8.43 5.58
CA ILE A 209 -6.40 -7.46 5.27
C ILE A 209 -6.14 -6.13 5.96
N ASN A 210 -5.81 -6.11 7.25
CA ASN A 210 -5.52 -4.89 7.98
C ASN A 210 -4.33 -4.12 7.38
N ASN A 211 -3.26 -4.82 6.99
CA ASN A 211 -2.10 -4.18 6.37
C ASN A 211 -2.42 -3.61 4.98
N TYR A 212 -3.13 -4.36 4.12
CA TYR A 212 -3.51 -3.88 2.80
C TYR A 212 -4.49 -2.71 2.86
N ASP A 213 -5.51 -2.77 3.73
CA ASP A 213 -6.47 -1.68 3.94
C ASP A 213 -5.78 -0.39 4.41
N MET A 214 -4.85 -0.50 5.35
CA MET A 214 -4.09 0.65 5.84
C MET A 214 -3.18 1.25 4.76
N MET A 215 -2.44 0.41 4.02
CA MET A 215 -1.59 0.90 2.92
C MET A 215 -2.42 1.58 1.84
N LEU A 216 -3.56 0.99 1.44
CA LEU A 216 -4.49 1.60 0.49
C LEU A 216 -5.04 2.93 1.00
N GLY A 217 -5.43 3.02 2.27
CA GLY A 217 -5.88 4.28 2.86
C GLY A 217 -4.86 5.40 2.71
N VAL A 218 -3.57 5.11 2.93
CA VAL A 218 -2.48 6.11 2.78
C VAL A 218 -2.18 6.41 1.31
N LEU A 219 -2.20 5.40 0.43
CA LEU A 219 -1.90 5.55 -0.99
C LEU A 219 -3.01 6.35 -1.70
N MET A 220 -4.28 6.04 -1.45
CA MET A 220 -5.44 6.70 -2.08
C MET A 220 -5.62 8.16 -1.63
N GLU A 221 -5.20 8.53 -0.40
CA GLU A 221 -5.23 9.93 0.03
C GLU A 221 -4.28 10.85 -0.76
N ARG A 222 -3.26 10.30 -1.42
CA ARG A 222 -2.12 11.06 -1.96
C ARG A 222 -1.76 10.74 -3.42
N ALA A 223 -2.18 9.60 -3.94
CA ALA A 223 -2.01 9.20 -5.33
C ALA A 223 -3.29 9.45 -6.13
N ALA A 224 -3.18 9.47 -7.47
CA ALA A 224 -4.36 9.34 -8.31
C ALA A 224 -4.93 7.91 -8.14
N ASP A 225 -6.26 7.79 -8.07
CA ASP A 225 -6.97 6.53 -7.78
C ASP A 225 -6.58 5.36 -8.71
N ASP A 226 -6.01 5.62 -9.88
CA ASP A 226 -5.71 4.65 -10.94
C ASP A 226 -4.23 4.24 -11.05
N SER A 227 -3.44 4.35 -9.97
CA SER A 227 -2.05 3.87 -10.01
C SER A 227 -1.97 2.34 -9.97
N LYS A 228 -1.02 1.75 -10.73
CA LYS A 228 -0.78 0.29 -10.74
C LYS A 228 -0.53 -0.31 -9.35
N GLU A 229 0.11 0.47 -8.46
CA GLU A 229 0.36 0.07 -7.08
C GLU A 229 -0.95 -0.04 -6.29
N VAL A 230 -1.82 0.96 -6.40
CA VAL A 230 -3.15 0.97 -5.77
C VAL A 230 -4.01 -0.19 -6.29
N GLU A 231 -4.06 -0.39 -7.62
CA GLU A 231 -4.78 -1.53 -8.22
C GLU A 231 -4.26 -2.88 -7.69
N GLY A 232 -2.94 -3.05 -7.59
CA GLY A 232 -2.32 -4.26 -7.05
C GLY A 232 -2.75 -4.56 -5.62
N PHE A 233 -2.65 -3.58 -4.72
CA PHE A 233 -3.08 -3.76 -3.34
C PHE A 233 -4.61 -3.93 -3.19
N GLN A 234 -5.42 -3.30 -4.04
CA GLN A 234 -6.87 -3.52 -4.08
C GLN A 234 -7.20 -4.98 -4.42
N GLN A 235 -6.56 -5.55 -5.44
CA GLN A 235 -6.75 -6.95 -5.81
C GLN A 235 -6.33 -7.90 -4.67
N LEU A 236 -5.20 -7.62 -4.02
CA LEU A 236 -4.75 -8.39 -2.85
C LEU A 236 -5.75 -8.32 -1.70
N LEU A 237 -6.25 -7.12 -1.37
CA LEU A 237 -7.26 -6.90 -0.32
C LEU A 237 -8.56 -7.65 -0.63
N LEU A 238 -9.07 -7.55 -1.86
CA LEU A 238 -10.28 -8.24 -2.30
C LEU A 238 -10.12 -9.76 -2.21
N ALA A 239 -9.01 -10.31 -2.72
CA ALA A 239 -8.74 -11.74 -2.69
C ALA A 239 -8.65 -12.27 -1.24
N ARG A 240 -7.94 -11.59 -0.35
CA ARG A 240 -7.85 -12.00 1.06
C ARG A 240 -9.15 -11.82 1.82
N THR A 241 -9.91 -10.77 1.51
CA THR A 241 -11.26 -10.56 2.08
C THR A 241 -12.19 -11.71 1.70
N GLN A 242 -12.21 -12.13 0.44
CA GLN A 242 -13.03 -13.24 0.00
C GLN A 242 -12.61 -14.55 0.70
N GLU A 243 -11.31 -14.82 0.80
CA GLU A 243 -10.80 -16.00 1.51
C GLU A 243 -11.20 -15.97 3.00
N PHE A 244 -11.10 -14.82 3.65
CA PHE A 244 -11.50 -14.64 5.04
C PHE A 244 -13.01 -14.87 5.24
N ILE A 245 -13.85 -14.40 4.31
CA ILE A 245 -15.29 -14.64 4.33
C ILE A 245 -15.59 -16.15 4.30
N GLU A 246 -14.89 -16.92 3.46
CA GLU A 246 -15.06 -18.37 3.42
C GLU A 246 -14.60 -19.04 4.72
N GLU A 247 -13.46 -18.60 5.26
CA GLU A 247 -12.89 -19.11 6.51
C GLU A 247 -13.84 -18.90 7.71
N ILE A 248 -14.48 -17.72 7.84
CA ILE A 248 -15.40 -17.45 8.95
C ILE A 248 -16.78 -18.10 8.80
N LEU A 249 -17.23 -18.37 7.56
CA LEU A 249 -18.49 -19.06 7.32
C LEU A 249 -18.37 -20.58 7.49
N SER A 250 -17.16 -21.14 7.34
CA SER A 250 -16.93 -22.59 7.38
C SER A 250 -17.30 -23.25 8.72
N PRO A 251 -16.92 -22.73 9.91
CA PRO A 251 -17.28 -23.40 11.16
C PRO A 251 -18.80 -23.51 11.42
N PRO A 252 -19.61 -22.43 11.29
CA PRO A 252 -21.04 -22.53 11.56
C PRO A 252 -21.87 -23.10 10.39
N PHE A 253 -21.40 -22.95 9.13
CA PHE A 253 -22.20 -23.27 7.94
C PHE A 253 -21.54 -24.25 6.97
N GLY A 254 -20.33 -24.75 7.27
CA GLY A 254 -19.52 -25.57 6.36
C GLY A 254 -20.22 -26.84 5.89
N GLY A 255 -21.01 -27.49 6.75
CA GLY A 255 -21.80 -28.66 6.37
C GLY A 255 -22.85 -28.35 5.29
N MET A 256 -23.54 -27.22 5.41
CA MET A 256 -24.51 -26.76 4.41
C MET A 256 -23.80 -26.34 3.12
N ILE A 257 -22.71 -25.60 3.23
CA ILE A 257 -21.91 -25.13 2.08
C ILE A 257 -21.37 -26.32 1.28
N ALA A 258 -20.80 -27.32 1.95
CA ALA A 258 -20.29 -28.53 1.30
C ALA A 258 -21.40 -29.31 0.61
N PHE A 259 -22.56 -29.48 1.26
CA PHE A 259 -23.72 -30.14 0.66
C PHE A 259 -24.23 -29.42 -0.59
N VAL A 260 -24.30 -28.08 -0.58
CA VAL A 260 -24.71 -27.29 -1.74
C VAL A 260 -23.73 -27.48 -2.90
N LYS A 261 -22.42 -27.32 -2.65
CA LYS A 261 -21.38 -27.51 -3.68
C LYS A 261 -21.40 -28.92 -4.27
N GLU A 262 -21.53 -29.95 -3.43
CA GLU A 262 -21.66 -31.35 -3.86
C GLU A 262 -22.91 -31.57 -4.73
N SER A 263 -24.05 -31.08 -4.25
CA SER A 263 -25.35 -31.25 -4.90
C SER A 263 -25.42 -30.52 -6.24
N GLU A 264 -24.87 -29.31 -6.33
CA GLU A 264 -24.80 -28.55 -7.58
C GLU A 264 -23.93 -29.27 -8.62
N SER A 265 -22.76 -29.80 -8.22
CA SER A 265 -21.91 -30.59 -9.13
C SER A 265 -22.60 -31.88 -9.61
N LEU A 266 -23.35 -32.56 -8.74
CA LEU A 266 -24.12 -33.76 -9.12
C LEU A 266 -25.31 -33.42 -10.00
N MET A 267 -25.96 -32.26 -9.79
CA MET A 267 -27.05 -31.78 -10.61
C MET A 267 -26.57 -31.45 -12.04
N GLU A 268 -25.41 -30.80 -12.18
CA GLU A 268 -24.78 -30.55 -13.49
C GLU A 268 -24.44 -31.84 -14.24
N LYS A 269 -24.06 -32.90 -13.52
CA LYS A 269 -23.75 -34.22 -14.09
C LYS A 269 -24.98 -35.12 -14.29
N GLY A 270 -26.18 -34.68 -13.91
CA GLY A 270 -27.40 -35.48 -13.95
C GLY A 270 -27.41 -36.68 -12.98
N GLN A 271 -26.58 -36.65 -11.93
CA GLN A 271 -26.37 -37.75 -10.97
C GLN A 271 -26.96 -37.46 -9.58
N LEU A 272 -27.95 -36.57 -9.49
CA LEU A 272 -28.55 -36.15 -8.22
C LEU A 272 -29.19 -37.31 -7.43
N ASP A 273 -29.57 -38.38 -8.11
CA ASP A 273 -30.14 -39.58 -7.50
C ASP A 273 -29.21 -40.27 -6.47
N LYS A 274 -27.90 -40.02 -6.54
CA LYS A 274 -26.92 -40.52 -5.56
C LYS A 274 -27.19 -40.01 -4.15
N LEU A 275 -27.85 -38.86 -4.01
CA LEU A 275 -28.17 -38.23 -2.72
C LEU A 275 -29.53 -38.67 -2.15
N LYS A 276 -30.27 -39.57 -2.80
CA LYS A 276 -31.61 -40.01 -2.32
C LYS A 276 -31.60 -40.58 -0.90
N ASN A 277 -30.50 -41.21 -0.50
CA ASN A 277 -30.37 -41.88 0.80
C ASN A 277 -29.77 -40.98 1.89
N ASP A 278 -29.49 -39.70 1.59
CA ASP A 278 -28.87 -38.76 2.53
C ASP A 278 -29.87 -38.04 3.44
N GLU A 279 -31.07 -38.60 3.62
CA GLU A 279 -32.15 -38.01 4.41
C GLU A 279 -31.71 -37.62 5.84
N ALA A 280 -30.92 -38.46 6.50
CA ALA A 280 -30.40 -38.18 7.84
C ALA A 280 -29.47 -36.94 7.85
N ARG A 281 -28.57 -36.84 6.86
CA ARG A 281 -27.65 -35.70 6.68
C ARG A 281 -28.42 -34.42 6.40
N ILE A 282 -29.38 -34.47 5.47
CA ILE A 282 -30.23 -33.32 5.11
C ILE A 282 -31.04 -32.85 6.32
N THR A 283 -31.62 -33.78 7.08
CA THR A 283 -32.41 -33.48 8.28
C THR A 283 -31.56 -32.77 9.34
N GLN A 284 -30.34 -33.25 9.56
CA GLN A 284 -29.39 -32.62 10.48
C GLN A 284 -29.00 -31.21 10.02
N LEU A 285 -28.76 -30.99 8.72
CA LEU A 285 -28.41 -29.68 8.18
C LEU A 285 -29.56 -28.67 8.31
N VAL A 286 -30.80 -29.05 7.98
CA VAL A 286 -31.96 -28.16 8.08
C VAL A 286 -32.21 -27.76 9.53
N ARG A 287 -32.30 -28.74 10.44
CA ARG A 287 -32.58 -28.47 11.87
C ARG A 287 -31.42 -27.75 12.55
N GLY A 288 -30.19 -28.16 12.24
CA GLY A 288 -28.97 -27.51 12.72
C GLY A 288 -28.94 -26.04 12.34
N PHE A 289 -29.09 -25.74 11.04
CA PHE A 289 -29.17 -24.36 10.55
C PHE A 289 -30.29 -23.60 11.27
N SER A 290 -31.51 -24.14 11.30
CA SER A 290 -32.67 -23.47 11.91
C SER A 290 -32.47 -23.12 13.39
N SER A 291 -31.72 -23.93 14.12
CA SER A 291 -31.45 -23.72 15.55
C SER A 291 -30.37 -22.68 15.86
N SER A 292 -29.34 -22.54 15.01
CA SER A 292 -28.10 -21.82 15.37
C SER A 292 -27.75 -20.62 14.49
N TRP A 293 -28.39 -20.46 13.33
CA TRP A 293 -27.97 -19.44 12.34
C TRP A 293 -27.98 -18.01 12.88
N LYS A 294 -28.99 -17.62 13.67
CA LYS A 294 -29.10 -16.25 14.22
C LYS A 294 -27.93 -15.93 15.13
N GLN A 295 -27.67 -16.81 16.11
CA GLN A 295 -26.57 -16.66 17.05
C GLN A 295 -25.22 -16.69 16.34
N SER A 296 -25.07 -17.55 15.33
CA SER A 296 -23.83 -17.65 14.53
C SER A 296 -23.57 -16.37 13.73
N VAL A 297 -24.62 -15.79 13.13
CA VAL A 297 -24.54 -14.52 12.38
C VAL A 297 -24.22 -13.34 13.31
N GLU A 298 -24.82 -13.28 14.50
CA GLU A 298 -24.50 -12.25 15.49
C GLU A 298 -23.06 -12.37 16.00
N ALA A 299 -22.61 -13.58 16.35
CA ALA A 299 -21.24 -13.85 16.79
C ALA A 299 -20.22 -13.49 15.71
N LEU A 300 -20.49 -13.85 14.45
CA LEU A 300 -19.65 -13.50 13.31
C LEU A 300 -19.53 -11.98 13.16
N SER A 301 -20.64 -11.25 13.18
CA SER A 301 -20.60 -9.78 13.08
C SER A 301 -19.80 -9.12 14.20
N GLN A 302 -19.98 -9.57 15.45
CA GLN A 302 -19.21 -9.04 16.58
C GLN A 302 -17.71 -9.34 16.46
N ASP A 303 -17.36 -10.54 15.99
CA ASP A 303 -15.99 -10.98 15.82
C ASP A 303 -15.26 -10.21 14.70
N VAL A 304 -15.94 -9.99 13.56
CA VAL A 304 -15.42 -9.17 12.45
C VAL A 304 -15.17 -7.74 12.93
N MET A 305 -16.10 -7.12 13.66
CA MET A 305 -15.92 -5.75 14.18
C MET A 305 -14.76 -5.61 15.17
N ARG A 306 -14.37 -6.69 15.86
CA ARG A 306 -13.20 -6.70 16.76
C ARG A 306 -11.89 -6.94 16.03
N SER A 307 -11.94 -7.58 14.85
CA SER A 307 -10.77 -8.02 14.09
C SER A 307 -10.18 -6.93 13.20
N PHE A 308 -11.01 -6.03 12.68
CA PHE A 308 -10.58 -5.01 11.72
C PHE A 308 -10.54 -3.61 12.33
N THR A 309 -9.41 -2.92 12.19
CA THR A 309 -9.21 -1.57 12.76
C THR A 309 -10.03 -0.51 12.04
N ASN A 310 -10.37 -0.72 10.78
CA ASN A 310 -11.21 0.16 9.97
C ASN A 310 -12.65 -0.36 9.95
N PHE A 311 -13.56 0.38 10.61
CA PHE A 311 -14.97 0.00 10.71
C PHE A 311 -15.70 -0.04 9.37
N LYS A 312 -15.30 0.76 8.37
CA LYS A 312 -15.87 0.69 7.03
C LYS A 312 -15.50 -0.62 6.35
N ASN A 313 -14.24 -1.02 6.46
CA ASN A 313 -13.77 -2.30 5.95
C ASN A 313 -14.47 -3.48 6.66
N GLY A 314 -14.50 -3.46 8.00
CA GLY A 314 -15.24 -4.46 8.79
C GLY A 314 -16.71 -4.58 8.39
N THR A 315 -17.38 -3.45 8.16
CA THR A 315 -18.77 -3.40 7.66
C THR A 315 -18.89 -4.05 6.27
N SER A 316 -17.98 -3.75 5.35
CA SER A 316 -17.95 -4.35 4.02
C SER A 316 -17.77 -5.87 4.07
N ILE A 317 -16.87 -6.36 4.93
CA ILE A 317 -16.62 -7.79 5.15
C ILE A 317 -17.87 -8.50 5.70
N ILE A 318 -18.55 -7.90 6.69
CA ILE A 318 -19.84 -8.41 7.19
C ILE A 318 -20.84 -8.50 6.05
N GLN A 319 -21.00 -7.44 5.25
CA GLN A 319 -21.93 -7.45 4.12
C GLN A 319 -21.59 -8.54 3.10
N GLY A 320 -20.31 -8.75 2.79
CA GLY A 320 -19.84 -9.83 1.93
C GLY A 320 -20.19 -11.20 2.48
N ALA A 321 -19.86 -11.46 3.75
CA ALA A 321 -20.16 -12.75 4.42
C ALA A 321 -21.65 -13.06 4.45
N LEU A 322 -22.46 -12.06 4.81
CA LEU A 322 -23.92 -12.18 4.85
C LEU A 322 -24.52 -12.41 3.47
N THR A 323 -24.00 -11.75 2.43
CA THR A 323 -24.42 -11.95 1.04
C THR A 323 -24.07 -13.37 0.57
N GLN A 324 -22.86 -13.84 0.84
CA GLN A 324 -22.40 -15.18 0.51
C GLN A 324 -23.23 -16.25 1.25
N LEU A 325 -23.56 -16.04 2.52
CA LEU A 325 -24.42 -16.93 3.29
C LEU A 325 -25.83 -17.05 2.68
N ILE A 326 -26.43 -15.92 2.29
CA ILE A 326 -27.74 -15.91 1.62
C ILE A 326 -27.68 -16.68 0.30
N GLN A 327 -26.61 -16.52 -0.49
CA GLN A 327 -26.43 -17.25 -1.73
C GLN A 327 -26.35 -18.76 -1.51
N TYR A 328 -25.56 -19.21 -0.52
CA TYR A 328 -25.49 -20.63 -0.18
C TYR A 328 -26.82 -21.17 0.33
N TYR A 329 -27.53 -20.41 1.18
CA TYR A 329 -28.85 -20.83 1.67
C TYR A 329 -29.91 -20.87 0.56
N HIS A 330 -29.84 -19.96 -0.40
CA HIS A 330 -30.68 -20.00 -1.60
C HIS A 330 -30.38 -21.25 -2.45
N GLY A 331 -29.10 -21.56 -2.68
CA GLY A 331 -28.67 -22.79 -3.34
C GLY A 331 -29.19 -24.05 -2.61
N PHE A 332 -29.12 -24.05 -1.27
CA PHE A 332 -29.67 -25.12 -0.44
C PHE A 332 -31.18 -25.31 -0.65
N HIS A 333 -31.95 -24.23 -0.65
CA HIS A 333 -33.39 -24.26 -0.98
C HIS A 333 -33.67 -24.80 -2.38
N LYS A 334 -32.87 -24.37 -3.37
CA LYS A 334 -33.00 -24.80 -4.76
C LYS A 334 -32.72 -26.30 -4.93
N VAL A 335 -31.68 -26.81 -4.28
CA VAL A 335 -31.35 -28.25 -4.27
C VAL A 335 -32.48 -29.05 -3.63
N LEU A 336 -32.96 -28.65 -2.45
CA LEU A 336 -34.03 -29.36 -1.76
C LEU A 336 -35.39 -29.25 -2.45
N SER A 337 -35.54 -28.32 -3.39
CA SER A 337 -36.73 -28.21 -4.23
C SER A 337 -36.79 -29.20 -5.39
N GLN A 338 -35.70 -29.94 -5.65
CA GLN A 338 -35.65 -30.95 -6.71
C GLN A 338 -36.59 -32.14 -6.44
N PRO A 339 -37.12 -32.79 -7.49
CA PRO A 339 -38.05 -33.92 -7.36
C PRO A 339 -37.51 -35.07 -6.49
N THR A 340 -36.19 -35.29 -6.54
CA THR A 340 -35.43 -36.28 -5.77
C THR A 340 -35.69 -36.20 -4.26
N PHE A 341 -35.96 -34.99 -3.74
CA PHE A 341 -36.15 -34.73 -2.31
C PHE A 341 -37.61 -34.41 -1.95
N ARG A 342 -38.56 -34.65 -2.86
CA ARG A 342 -39.96 -34.25 -2.68
C ARG A 342 -40.64 -34.93 -1.49
N SER A 343 -40.23 -36.14 -1.15
CA SER A 343 -40.76 -36.92 -0.02
C SER A 343 -40.21 -36.52 1.35
N LEU A 344 -39.18 -35.67 1.42
CA LEU A 344 -38.55 -35.31 2.68
C LEU A 344 -39.43 -34.35 3.50
N ALA A 345 -39.93 -34.82 4.63
CA ALA A 345 -40.78 -34.02 5.53
C ALA A 345 -40.05 -32.79 6.10
N VAL A 346 -38.74 -32.89 6.33
CA VAL A 346 -37.93 -31.80 6.92
C VAL A 346 -37.92 -30.52 6.09
N ARG A 347 -38.33 -30.58 4.82
CA ARG A 347 -38.44 -29.38 3.96
C ARG A 347 -39.40 -28.33 4.50
N SER A 348 -40.44 -28.72 5.24
CA SER A 348 -41.36 -27.76 5.86
C SER A 348 -40.71 -26.99 7.02
N GLU A 349 -39.58 -27.47 7.55
CA GLU A 349 -38.82 -26.85 8.64
C GLU A 349 -37.76 -25.84 8.11
N LEU A 350 -37.64 -25.69 6.78
CA LEU A 350 -36.75 -24.70 6.18
C LEU A 350 -37.20 -23.28 6.53
N ILE A 351 -36.25 -22.47 6.99
CA ILE A 351 -36.49 -21.04 7.18
C ILE A 351 -36.80 -20.40 5.84
N ASN A 352 -37.80 -19.53 5.85
CA ASN A 352 -38.16 -18.72 4.70
C ASN A 352 -36.99 -17.79 4.32
N LEU A 353 -36.59 -17.82 3.04
CA LEU A 353 -35.47 -17.02 2.53
C LEU A 353 -35.67 -15.51 2.75
N HIS A 354 -36.89 -15.00 2.60
CA HIS A 354 -37.18 -13.60 2.85
C HIS A 354 -36.98 -13.22 4.32
N HIS A 355 -37.41 -14.10 5.24
CA HIS A 355 -37.19 -13.90 6.66
C HIS A 355 -35.68 -13.89 7.00
N LEU A 356 -34.89 -14.81 6.43
CA LEU A 356 -33.43 -14.79 6.56
C LEU A 356 -32.83 -13.46 6.05
N MET A 357 -33.21 -13.02 4.85
CA MET A 357 -32.73 -11.77 4.26
C MET A 357 -33.07 -10.54 5.12
N VAL A 358 -34.29 -10.46 5.65
CA VAL A 358 -34.72 -9.35 6.51
C VAL A 358 -33.92 -9.31 7.81
N GLU A 359 -33.71 -10.47 8.45
CA GLU A 359 -32.96 -10.53 9.71
C GLU A 359 -31.48 -10.21 9.50
N VAL A 360 -30.88 -10.76 8.46
CA VAL A 360 -29.48 -10.52 8.07
C VAL A 360 -29.24 -9.04 7.75
N LYS A 361 -30.23 -8.34 7.15
CA LYS A 361 -30.15 -6.90 6.92
C LYS A 361 -30.05 -6.07 8.21
N LYS A 362 -30.58 -6.55 9.35
CA LYS A 362 -30.47 -5.85 10.64
C LYS A 362 -29.03 -5.78 11.16
N HIS A 363 -28.18 -6.68 10.70
CA HIS A 363 -26.77 -6.76 11.10
C HIS A 363 -25.85 -5.94 10.20
N LYS A 364 -26.41 -5.21 9.22
CA LYS A 364 -25.66 -4.19 8.49
C LYS A 364 -25.43 -3.00 9.40
N PRO A 365 -24.18 -2.67 9.76
CA PRO A 365 -23.89 -1.41 10.44
C PRO A 365 -24.30 -0.23 9.55
N ASN A 366 -25.02 0.74 10.12
CA ASN A 366 -25.27 2.02 9.47
C ASN A 366 -24.11 2.96 9.84
N PHE A 367 -23.06 2.99 9.03
CA PHE A 367 -21.95 3.94 9.17
C PHE A 367 -21.63 4.64 7.86
#